data_AF-A0A2A5C7G1-F1
#
_entry.id   AF-A0A2A5C7G1-F1
#
_cell.length_a   1.000
_cell.length_b   1.000
_cell.length_c   1.000
_cell.angle_alpha   90.00
_cell.angle_beta   90.00
_cell.angle_gamma   90.00
#
_symmetry.space_group_name_H-M   'P 1'
#
loop_
_entity.id
_entity.type
_entity.pdbx_description
1 polymer ?
#
loop_
_entity_poly.entity_id
_entity_poly.type
_entity_poly.pdbx_seq_one_letter_code
_entity_poly.pdbx_strand_id
1 'polypeptide(L)'
;MGPARDSFDDFNRLINRFPNSDYAEDARQRMVYLRNLLAAYELKAAEFYITRGAYVAAVKRATFIVENYDRTPSMGDALAVMTKMYLELGLNDLAASAEKTLAYNFPQHPELNAQGKLIYTPRSQIKPSLLSVVTFGFFN
;
A
#
# COMPACT_ATOMS: atom_id res chain seq x y z
N MET A 1 5.71 13.31 9.52
CA MET A 1 6.42 12.17 10.15
C MET A 1 7.94 12.41 10.29
N GLY A 2 8.41 13.65 10.48
CA GLY A 2 9.85 13.91 10.70
C GLY A 2 10.39 13.27 11.98
N PRO A 3 9.77 13.52 13.15
CA PRO A 3 10.25 12.97 14.42
C PRO A 3 10.29 11.44 14.47
N ALA A 4 9.38 10.76 13.77
CA ALA A 4 9.35 9.29 13.71
C ALA A 4 10.52 8.71 12.89
N ARG A 5 10.96 9.41 11.84
CA ARG A 5 12.15 9.04 11.06
C ARG A 5 13.42 9.30 11.87
N ASP A 6 13.52 10.48 12.48
CA ASP A 6 14.66 10.84 13.33
C ASP A 6 14.81 9.84 14.49
N SER A 7 13.70 9.47 15.14
CA SER A 7 13.69 8.45 16.20
C SER A 7 14.13 7.07 15.69
N PHE A 8 13.73 6.68 14.49
CA PHE A 8 14.15 5.41 13.89
C PHE A 8 15.66 5.40 13.66
N ASP A 9 16.21 6.51 13.14
CA ASP A 9 17.64 6.67 12.91
C ASP A 9 18.44 6.68 14.21
N ASP A 10 17.90 7.29 15.29
CA ASP A 10 18.49 7.26 16.62
C ASP A 10 18.60 5.84 17.18
N PHE A 11 17.51 5.07 17.13
CA PHE A 11 17.54 3.68 17.56
C PHE A 11 18.45 2.83 16.67
N ASN A 12 18.45 3.05 15.35
CA ASN A 12 19.35 2.35 14.45
C ASN A 12 20.82 2.61 14.80
N ARG A 13 21.18 3.85 15.16
CA ARG A 13 22.53 4.19 15.65
C ARG A 13 22.87 3.46 16.95
N LEU A 14 21.94 3.38 17.90
CA LEU A 14 22.12 2.64 19.15
C LEU A 14 22.40 1.16 18.88
N ILE A 15 21.57 0.49 18.07
CA ILE A 15 21.71 -0.95 17.78
C ILE A 15 23.01 -1.26 17.05
N ASN A 16 23.40 -0.42 16.08
CA ASN A 16 24.62 -0.66 15.30
C ASN A 16 25.89 -0.41 16.10
N ARG A 17 25.89 0.57 17.03
CA ARG A 17 27.07 0.93 17.81
C ARG A 17 27.20 0.14 19.11
N PHE A 18 26.08 -0.21 19.73
CA PHE A 18 26.02 -0.88 21.03
C PHE A 18 25.07 -2.07 21.01
N PRO A 19 25.34 -3.11 20.18
CA PRO A 19 24.42 -4.23 19.98
C PRO A 19 24.14 -5.07 21.23
N ASN A 20 25.03 -5.02 22.22
CA ASN A 20 24.92 -5.75 23.50
C ASN A 20 24.48 -4.84 24.67
N SER A 21 23.98 -3.64 24.38
CA SER A 21 23.42 -2.76 25.41
C SER A 21 22.16 -3.37 26.03
N ASP A 22 21.93 -3.14 27.31
CA ASP A 22 20.67 -3.49 27.99
C ASP A 22 19.44 -2.85 27.32
N TYR A 23 19.63 -1.74 26.59
CA TYR A 23 18.58 -1.05 25.85
C TYR A 23 18.36 -1.58 24.42
N ALA A 24 19.22 -2.48 23.93
CA ALA A 24 19.20 -2.90 22.53
C ALA A 24 17.90 -3.64 22.17
N GLU A 25 17.38 -4.47 23.07
CA GLU A 25 16.15 -5.21 22.78
C GLU A 25 14.91 -4.31 22.71
N ASP A 26 14.76 -3.37 23.67
CA ASP A 26 13.68 -2.38 23.65
C ASP A 26 13.76 -1.48 22.40
N ALA A 27 14.96 -1.04 22.04
CA ALA A 27 15.18 -0.22 20.85
C ALA A 27 14.79 -0.95 19.55
N ARG A 28 15.05 -2.26 19.43
CA ARG A 28 14.58 -3.06 18.28
C ARG A 28 13.06 -3.10 18.19
N GLN A 29 12.37 -3.30 19.32
CA GLN A 29 10.91 -3.32 19.35
C GLN A 29 10.32 -1.95 18.95
N ARG A 30 10.93 -0.85 19.41
CA ARG A 30 10.55 0.51 19.00
C ARG A 30 10.80 0.76 17.51
N MET A 31 11.89 0.26 16.95
CA MET A 31 12.15 0.35 15.51
C MET A 31 11.09 -0.36 14.69
N VAL A 32 10.63 -1.56 15.12
CA VAL A 32 9.51 -2.27 14.47
C VAL A 32 8.24 -1.42 14.51
N TYR A 33 7.90 -0.85 15.67
CA TYR A 33 6.74 0.04 15.80
C TYR A 33 6.83 1.26 14.88
N LEU A 34 7.97 1.96 14.87
CA LEU A 34 8.19 3.13 14.03
C LEU A 34 8.11 2.79 12.53
N ARG A 35 8.67 1.65 12.12
CA ARG A 35 8.58 1.17 10.74
C ARG A 35 7.13 0.93 10.33
N ASN A 36 6.33 0.29 11.19
CA ASN A 36 4.90 0.09 10.96
C ASN A 36 4.13 1.42 10.86
N LEU A 37 4.43 2.37 11.76
CA LEU A 37 3.82 3.70 11.76
C LEU A 37 4.12 4.48 10.48
N LEU A 38 5.37 4.45 10.02
CA LEU A 38 5.80 5.12 8.80
C LEU A 38 5.17 4.49 7.54
N ALA A 39 5.05 3.16 7.49
CA ALA A 39 4.37 2.46 6.41
C ALA A 39 2.88 2.82 6.33
N ALA A 40 2.19 2.82 7.48
CA ALA A 40 0.78 3.20 7.56
C ALA A 40 0.55 4.66 7.12
N TYR A 41 1.48 5.55 7.41
CA TYR A 41 1.42 6.94 6.95
C TYR A 41 1.54 7.06 5.42
N GLU A 42 2.48 6.36 4.80
CA GLU A 42 2.61 6.35 3.34
C GLU A 42 1.37 5.73 2.67
N LEU A 43 0.77 4.71 3.28
CA LEU A 43 -0.48 4.10 2.78
C LEU A 43 -1.61 5.14 2.82
N LYS A 44 -1.73 5.89 3.92
CA LYS A 44 -2.71 6.96 4.03
C LYS A 44 -2.49 8.08 3.01
N ALA A 45 -1.23 8.40 2.72
CA ALA A 45 -0.89 9.34 1.66
C ALA A 45 -1.26 8.79 0.27
N ALA A 46 -1.09 7.49 0.03
CA ALA A 46 -1.55 6.83 -1.18
C ALA A 46 -3.08 7.01 -1.35
N GLU A 47 -3.87 6.66 -0.34
CA GLU A 47 -5.34 6.84 -0.34
C GLU A 47 -5.74 8.29 -0.65
N PHE A 48 -5.05 9.26 -0.04
CA PHE A 48 -5.28 10.69 -0.30
C PHE A 48 -5.07 11.07 -1.77
N TYR A 49 -4.09 10.48 -2.45
CA TYR A 49 -3.89 10.70 -3.89
C TYR A 49 -4.92 9.96 -4.75
N ILE A 50 -5.36 8.76 -4.34
CA ILE A 50 -6.42 8.01 -5.03
C ILE A 50 -7.71 8.84 -5.08
N THR A 51 -8.12 9.42 -3.94
CA THR A 51 -9.33 10.27 -3.87
C THR A 51 -9.29 11.50 -4.78
N ARG A 52 -8.11 11.90 -5.27
CA ARG A 52 -7.90 13.02 -6.20
C ARG A 52 -7.68 12.59 -7.65
N GLY A 53 -7.73 11.29 -7.94
CA GLY A 53 -7.40 10.75 -9.26
C GLY A 53 -5.90 10.79 -9.61
N ALA A 54 -5.03 11.07 -8.63
CA ALA A 54 -3.58 11.15 -8.84
C ALA A 54 -2.92 9.77 -8.72
N TYR A 55 -3.27 8.86 -9.64
CA TYR A 55 -2.91 7.43 -9.54
C TYR A 55 -1.40 7.18 -9.58
N VAL A 56 -0.63 7.92 -10.38
CA VAL A 56 0.84 7.83 -10.41
C VAL A 56 1.45 8.19 -9.05
N ALA A 57 0.92 9.21 -8.39
CA ALA A 57 1.39 9.60 -7.05
C ALA A 57 1.01 8.54 -6.00
N ALA A 58 -0.19 7.96 -6.09
CA ALA A 58 -0.62 6.87 -5.22
C ALA A 58 0.29 5.63 -5.38
N VAL A 59 0.59 5.22 -6.62
CA VAL A 59 1.54 4.14 -6.90
C VAL A 59 2.90 4.45 -6.28
N LYS A 60 3.44 5.66 -6.48
CA LYS A 60 4.74 6.04 -5.91
C LYS A 60 4.79 5.89 -4.39
N ARG A 61 3.71 6.24 -3.70
CA ARG A 61 3.60 6.06 -2.23
C ARG A 61 3.56 4.59 -1.84
N ALA A 62 2.79 3.77 -2.55
CA ALA A 62 2.69 2.34 -2.30
C ALA A 62 4.02 1.61 -2.62
N THR A 63 4.68 1.94 -3.74
CA THR A 63 6.01 1.43 -4.10
C THR A 63 7.04 1.74 -3.01
N PHE A 64 7.00 2.96 -2.44
CA PHE A 64 7.90 3.31 -1.34
C PHE A 64 7.74 2.38 -0.12
N ILE A 65 6.51 1.93 0.18
CA ILE A 65 6.25 0.95 1.25
C ILE A 65 6.88 -0.40 0.90
N VAL A 66 6.69 -0.86 -0.34
CA VAL A 66 7.23 -2.14 -0.82
C VAL A 66 8.76 -2.17 -0.74
N GLU A 67 9.40 -1.08 -1.13
CA GLU A 67 10.86 -0.98 -1.19
C GLU A 67 11.51 -0.77 0.20
N ASN A 68 10.87 0.00 1.08
CA ASN A 68 11.51 0.47 2.31
C ASN A 68 10.96 -0.18 3.59
N TYR A 69 9.73 -0.70 3.55
CA TYR A 69 8.98 -1.17 4.71
C TYR A 69 8.51 -2.63 4.58
N ASP A 70 9.43 -3.51 4.18
CA ASP A 70 9.27 -4.96 4.27
C ASP A 70 8.74 -5.43 5.62
N ARG A 71 7.87 -6.46 5.56
CA ARG A 71 7.17 -7.14 6.68
C ARG A 71 6.27 -6.26 7.54
N THR A 72 5.97 -5.03 7.12
CA THR A 72 4.97 -4.22 7.81
C THR A 72 3.55 -4.68 7.47
N PRO A 73 2.57 -4.52 8.37
CA PRO A 73 1.17 -4.88 8.09
C PRO A 73 0.60 -4.16 6.85
N SER A 74 1.07 -2.95 6.54
CA SER A 74 0.63 -2.15 5.39
C SER A 74 1.12 -2.64 4.04
N MET A 75 2.00 -3.66 4.00
CA MET A 75 2.58 -4.18 2.76
C MET A 75 1.53 -4.77 1.82
N GLY A 76 0.58 -5.56 2.35
CA GLY A 76 -0.50 -6.15 1.56
C GLY A 76 -1.37 -5.08 0.91
N ASP A 77 -1.82 -4.10 1.71
CA ASP A 77 -2.63 -2.99 1.22
C ASP A 77 -1.87 -2.15 0.17
N ALA A 78 -0.56 -1.95 0.34
CA ALA A 78 0.27 -1.24 -0.64
C ALA A 78 0.30 -1.96 -1.99
N LEU A 79 0.48 -3.30 -2.00
CA LEU A 79 0.42 -4.10 -3.24
C LEU A 79 -0.98 -4.08 -3.87
N ALA A 80 -2.05 -4.09 -3.06
CA ALA A 80 -3.41 -3.92 -3.55
C ALA A 80 -3.60 -2.55 -4.20
N VAL A 81 -3.12 -1.47 -3.58
CA VAL A 81 -3.11 -0.11 -4.16
C VAL A 81 -2.35 -0.09 -5.47
N MET A 82 -1.14 -0.64 -5.53
CA MET A 82 -0.36 -0.72 -6.78
C MET A 82 -1.16 -1.42 -7.88
N THR A 83 -1.74 -2.58 -7.58
CA THR A 83 -2.55 -3.35 -8.53
C THR A 83 -3.71 -2.53 -9.08
N LYS A 84 -4.54 -1.95 -8.19
CA LYS A 84 -5.70 -1.12 -8.58
C LYS A 84 -5.30 0.07 -9.43
N MET A 85 -4.26 0.79 -9.00
CA MET A 85 -3.85 2.02 -9.68
C MET A 85 -3.15 1.75 -11.00
N TYR A 86 -2.41 0.65 -11.13
CA TYR A 86 -1.90 0.22 -12.43
C TYR A 86 -3.02 -0.16 -13.40
N LEU A 87 -4.10 -0.80 -12.94
CA LEU A 87 -5.29 -1.05 -13.77
C LEU A 87 -5.96 0.25 -14.22
N GLU A 88 -6.10 1.24 -13.35
CA GLU A 88 -6.63 2.57 -13.72
C GLU A 88 -5.75 3.29 -14.76
N LEU A 89 -4.44 3.04 -14.73
CA LEU A 89 -3.48 3.61 -15.69
C LEU A 89 -3.34 2.76 -16.98
N GLY A 90 -4.02 1.62 -17.09
CA GLY A 90 -3.89 0.69 -18.22
C GLY A 90 -2.56 -0.08 -18.26
N LEU A 91 -1.81 -0.11 -17.17
CA LEU A 91 -0.51 -0.75 -17.03
C LEU A 91 -0.67 -2.21 -16.58
N ASN A 92 -1.26 -3.03 -17.44
CA ASN A 92 -1.73 -4.39 -17.09
C ASN A 92 -0.63 -5.34 -16.62
N ASP A 93 0.58 -5.29 -17.21
CA ASP A 93 1.69 -6.17 -16.84
C ASP A 93 2.19 -5.88 -15.42
N LEU A 94 2.24 -4.59 -15.06
CA LEU A 94 2.61 -4.14 -13.72
C LEU A 94 1.52 -4.50 -12.70
N ALA A 95 0.25 -4.34 -13.08
CA ALA A 95 -0.88 -4.77 -12.25
C ALA A 95 -0.82 -6.27 -11.97
N ALA A 96 -0.64 -7.11 -12.99
CA ALA A 96 -0.56 -8.57 -12.85
C ALA A 96 0.63 -9.00 -11.99
N SER A 97 1.78 -8.32 -12.13
CA SER A 97 2.96 -8.59 -11.31
C SER A 97 2.73 -8.24 -9.84
N ALA A 98 2.13 -7.08 -9.56
CA ALA A 98 1.78 -6.66 -8.20
C ALA A 98 0.74 -7.59 -7.57
N GLU A 99 -0.29 -8.00 -8.33
CA GLU A 99 -1.33 -8.94 -7.90
C GLU A 99 -0.73 -10.31 -7.55
N LYS A 100 0.17 -10.82 -8.40
CA LYS A 100 0.86 -12.08 -8.13
C LYS A 100 1.67 -12.03 -6.84
N THR A 101 2.40 -10.94 -6.60
CA THR A 101 3.15 -10.75 -5.36
C THR A 101 2.23 -10.62 -4.15
N LEU A 102 1.08 -9.94 -4.29
CA LEU A 102 0.06 -9.85 -3.25
C LEU A 102 -0.50 -11.24 -2.92
N ALA A 103 -0.93 -12.00 -3.92
CA ALA A 103 -1.52 -13.32 -3.75
C ALA A 103 -0.53 -14.33 -3.16
N TYR A 104 0.75 -14.23 -3.53
CA TYR A 104 1.80 -15.11 -3.02
C TYR A 104 2.13 -14.84 -1.55
N ASN A 105 2.32 -13.57 -1.18
CA ASN A 105 2.77 -13.20 0.18
C ASN A 105 1.61 -12.99 1.17
N PHE A 106 0.42 -12.61 0.68
CA PHE A 106 -0.76 -12.28 1.48
C PHE A 106 -2.01 -12.97 0.92
N PRO A 107 -2.04 -14.33 0.85
CA PRO A 107 -3.17 -15.06 0.25
C PRO A 107 -4.51 -14.86 0.98
N GLN A 108 -4.49 -14.40 2.23
CA GLN A 108 -5.68 -14.11 3.04
C GLN A 108 -6.07 -12.62 3.01
N HIS A 109 -5.47 -11.82 2.11
CA HIS A 109 -5.76 -10.40 2.03
C HIS A 109 -7.25 -10.16 1.70
N PRO A 110 -7.96 -9.25 2.40
CA PRO A 110 -9.41 -9.09 2.25
C PRO A 110 -9.89 -8.71 0.85
N GLU A 111 -9.03 -8.06 0.06
CA GLU A 111 -9.35 -7.68 -1.33
C GLU A 111 -9.13 -8.82 -2.35
N LEU A 112 -8.63 -9.98 -1.94
CA LEU A 112 -8.48 -11.16 -2.80
C LEU A 112 -9.71 -12.06 -2.71
N ASN A 113 -10.11 -12.63 -3.84
CA ASN A 113 -11.08 -13.72 -3.87
C ASN A 113 -10.44 -15.08 -3.55
N ALA A 114 -11.25 -16.13 -3.49
CA ALA A 114 -10.78 -17.50 -3.22
C ALA A 114 -9.77 -18.03 -4.25
N GLN A 115 -9.67 -17.40 -5.42
CA GLN A 115 -8.72 -17.74 -6.49
C GLN A 115 -7.44 -16.89 -6.42
N GLY A 116 -7.29 -16.03 -5.42
CA GLY A 116 -6.14 -15.14 -5.27
C GLY A 116 -6.13 -13.98 -6.28
N LYS A 117 -7.27 -13.66 -6.88
CA LYS A 117 -7.44 -12.51 -7.78
C LYS A 117 -8.08 -11.34 -7.04
N LEU A 118 -7.60 -10.13 -7.33
CA LEU A 118 -8.11 -8.91 -6.74
C LEU A 118 -9.55 -8.64 -7.18
N ILE A 119 -10.41 -8.34 -6.22
CA ILE A 119 -11.81 -7.97 -6.45
C ILE A 119 -11.86 -6.48 -6.80
N TYR A 120 -11.50 -6.15 -8.05
CA TYR A 120 -11.48 -4.76 -8.52
C TYR A 120 -11.83 -4.65 -10.00
N THR A 121 -12.62 -3.63 -10.35
CA THR A 121 -12.94 -3.28 -11.73
C THR A 121 -12.49 -1.84 -11.96
N PRO A 122 -11.56 -1.58 -12.90
CA PRO A 122 -11.10 -0.23 -13.18
C PRO A 122 -12.20 0.62 -13.80
N ARG A 123 -12.15 1.94 -13.59
CA ARG A 123 -13.17 2.87 -14.08
C ARG A 123 -13.35 2.80 -15.59
N SER A 124 -12.27 2.55 -16.34
CA SER A 124 -12.30 2.38 -17.80
C SER A 124 -13.18 1.23 -18.28
N GLN A 125 -13.43 0.21 -17.44
CA GLN A 125 -14.21 -0.97 -17.79
C GLN A 125 -15.67 -0.92 -17.30
N ILE A 126 -16.04 0.09 -16.51
CA ILE A 126 -17.40 0.26 -16.00
C ILE A 126 -18.31 0.72 -17.14
N LYS A 127 -19.19 -0.17 -17.64
CA LYS A 127 -20.19 0.18 -18.65
C LYS A 127 -21.39 0.87 -17.98
N PRO A 128 -21.90 2.01 -18.49
CA PRO A 128 -23.09 2.64 -17.95
C PRO A 128 -24.31 1.74 -18.13
N SER A 129 -25.18 1.68 -17.12
CA SER A 129 -26.42 0.91 -17.20
C SER A 129 -27.37 1.56 -18.21
N LEU A 130 -28.14 0.78 -18.97
CA LEU A 130 -29.10 1.33 -19.94
C LEU A 130 -30.08 2.32 -19.28
N LEU A 131 -30.49 2.04 -18.06
CA LEU A 131 -31.35 2.93 -17.27
C LEU A 131 -30.65 4.27 -16.97
N SER A 132 -29.35 4.28 -16.65
CA SER A 132 -28.59 5.53 -16.42
C SER A 132 -28.43 6.36 -17.70
N VAL A 133 -28.31 5.71 -18.86
CA VAL A 133 -28.20 6.40 -20.17
C VAL A 133 -29.54 7.02 -20.54
N VAL A 134 -30.64 6.29 -20.40
CA VAL A 134 -32.00 6.75 -20.75
C VAL A 134 -32.48 7.86 -19.82
N THR A 135 -32.08 7.82 -18.55
CA THR A 135 -32.47 8.83 -17.55
C THR A 135 -31.44 9.95 -17.38
N PHE A 136 -30.43 10.02 -18.27
CA PHE A 136 -29.34 11.00 -18.21
C PHE A 136 -28.70 11.14 -16.81
N GLY A 137 -28.62 10.04 -16.05
CA GLY A 137 -28.02 10.02 -14.72
C GLY A 137 -28.89 10.57 -13.58
N PHE A 138 -30.20 10.77 -13.77
CA PHE A 138 -31.08 11.34 -12.73
C PHE A 138 -31.36 10.39 -11.54
N PHE A 139 -31.12 9.08 -11.71
CA PHE A 139 -31.44 8.04 -10.71
C PHE A 139 -30.22 7.22 -10.24
N ASN A 140 -29.01 7.75 -10.38
CA ASN A 140 -27.76 7.03 -10.06
C ASN A 140 -27.13 7.48 -8.75
#